data_AF-M0EKJ9-F1
#
_entry.id   AF-M0EKJ9-F1
#
_cell.length_a   1.000
_cell.length_b   1.000
_cell.length_c   1.000
_cell.angle_alpha   90.00
_cell.angle_beta   90.00
_cell.angle_gamma   90.00
#
_symmetry.space_group_name_H-M   'P 1'
#
loop_
_entity.id
_entity.type
_entity.pdbx_description
1 polymer ?
#
loop_
_entity_poly.entity_id
_entity_poly.type
_entity_poly.pdbx_seq_one_letter_code
_entity_poly.pdbx_strand_id
1 'polypeptide(L)'
;MPLYPERVAEQLEANKAEIHRFTHDDTRVVEVYRDRLRDAVTESQATVRDAVGDDRDSYPGAVPTREWDASSGPVVEFDASVSWDNHEAVNEFAADVLAGVSTVAADGSEIGPTREFTVPLGLVQTAWCRNGHSPSRDYEEDVSTRLLVPTDLTEDRDDGRRYVDGQAPAHERYREEARTIVDCIERFADVTPPPVVLYDGPLVPSFANTFAPDVRDEYYREPMAMVLAASEHHGVPVVGYTAGSGSTNLAKLLRRRYPDALGDRPFVADSRILDPFIEHWGDRSQLFSNRQDGAVDAMTTRYRGEAYEFWDDVLFAYLNVPGGDALDRVELPGWVLRDDRAEYVFDIVRAEAGVGRGYPEILQQADANAVLDTGAKNRFLALVQEFADEYDLPIEWDAKALSKERRRR
;
A
#
# COMPACT_ATOMS: atom_id res chain seq x y z
N MET A 1 -5.78 16.09 -28.07
CA MET A 1 -6.33 15.32 -29.19
C MET A 1 -7.56 14.60 -28.68
N PRO A 2 -8.67 14.53 -29.45
CA PRO A 2 -9.83 13.75 -29.05
C PRO A 2 -9.55 12.24 -29.19
N LEU A 3 -10.06 11.46 -28.25
CA LEU A 3 -10.21 10.00 -28.39
C LEU A 3 -11.30 9.71 -29.42
N TYR A 4 -11.17 8.64 -30.20
CA TYR A 4 -12.18 8.20 -31.17
C TYR A 4 -12.77 6.85 -30.74
N PRO A 5 -13.85 6.85 -29.93
CA PRO A 5 -14.39 5.62 -29.32
C PRO A 5 -14.74 4.53 -30.32
N GLU A 6 -15.31 4.89 -31.48
CA GLU A 6 -15.72 3.94 -32.51
C GLU A 6 -14.54 3.14 -33.08
N ARG A 7 -13.39 3.79 -33.28
CA ARG A 7 -12.17 3.11 -33.75
C ARG A 7 -11.61 2.16 -32.70
N VAL A 8 -11.73 2.52 -31.41
CA VAL A 8 -11.32 1.64 -30.31
C VAL A 8 -12.24 0.42 -30.26
N ALA A 9 -13.55 0.62 -30.38
CA ALA A 9 -14.53 -0.47 -30.38
C ALA A 9 -14.30 -1.47 -31.53
N GLU A 10 -14.02 -0.99 -32.75
CA GLU A 10 -13.66 -1.84 -33.89
C GLU A 10 -12.41 -2.69 -33.62
N GLN A 11 -11.39 -2.10 -32.99
CA GLN A 11 -10.17 -2.83 -32.61
C GLN A 11 -10.44 -3.85 -31.50
N LEU A 12 -11.28 -3.54 -30.52
CA LEU A 12 -11.66 -4.50 -29.47
C LEU A 12 -12.41 -5.70 -30.07
N GLU A 13 -13.36 -5.46 -30.96
CA GLU A 13 -14.11 -6.54 -31.62
C GLU A 13 -13.18 -7.43 -32.47
N ALA A 14 -12.24 -6.82 -33.21
CA ALA A 14 -11.27 -7.56 -34.01
C ALA A 14 -10.33 -8.44 -33.17
N ASN A 15 -10.06 -8.08 -31.91
CA ASN A 15 -9.17 -8.81 -31.01
C ASN A 15 -9.91 -9.69 -29.98
N LYS A 16 -11.24 -9.78 -30.04
CA LYS A 16 -12.08 -10.52 -29.09
C LYS A 16 -11.65 -11.99 -28.88
N ALA A 17 -11.26 -12.69 -29.94
CA ALA A 17 -10.82 -14.09 -29.84
C ALA A 17 -9.47 -14.27 -29.12
N GLU A 18 -8.60 -13.25 -29.17
CA GLU A 18 -7.36 -13.24 -28.41
C GLU A 18 -7.62 -12.97 -26.92
N ILE A 19 -8.48 -11.98 -26.63
CA ILE A 19 -8.94 -11.67 -25.27
C ILE A 19 -9.62 -12.89 -24.62
N HIS A 20 -10.48 -13.61 -25.37
CA HIS A 20 -11.11 -14.84 -24.88
C HIS A 20 -10.13 -15.98 -24.63
N ARG A 21 -9.11 -16.16 -25.49
CA ARG A 21 -8.08 -17.19 -25.26
C ARG A 21 -7.26 -16.88 -24.02
N PHE A 22 -6.82 -15.64 -23.87
CA PHE A 22 -6.10 -15.17 -22.70
C PHE A 22 -6.87 -15.45 -21.41
N THR A 23 -8.17 -15.15 -21.38
CA THR A 23 -9.03 -15.40 -20.19
C THR A 23 -9.33 -16.88 -19.93
N HIS A 24 -9.43 -17.73 -20.96
CA HIS A 24 -9.73 -19.15 -20.78
C HIS A 24 -8.53 -19.98 -20.32
N ASP A 25 -7.34 -19.73 -20.89
CA ASP A 25 -6.09 -20.39 -20.46
C ASP A 25 -5.76 -20.04 -19.00
N ASP A 26 -6.02 -18.80 -18.62
CA ASP A 26 -5.95 -18.32 -17.24
C ASP A 26 -6.82 -19.14 -16.26
N THR A 27 -8.05 -19.53 -16.66
CA THR A 27 -8.97 -20.25 -15.78
C THR A 27 -8.46 -21.65 -15.43
N ARG A 28 -7.96 -22.39 -16.43
CA ARG A 28 -7.38 -23.73 -16.21
C ARG A 28 -6.11 -23.68 -15.37
N VAL A 29 -5.31 -22.63 -15.52
CA VAL A 29 -4.11 -22.46 -14.68
C VAL A 29 -4.52 -22.21 -13.23
N VAL A 30 -5.50 -21.33 -13.00
CA VAL A 30 -6.03 -21.03 -11.66
C VAL A 30 -6.56 -22.28 -10.97
N GLU A 31 -7.29 -23.16 -11.65
CA GLU A 31 -7.80 -24.42 -11.10
C GLU A 31 -6.66 -25.31 -10.55
N VAL A 32 -5.53 -25.41 -11.27
CA VAL A 32 -4.39 -26.20 -10.79
C VAL A 32 -3.77 -25.58 -9.54
N TYR A 33 -3.65 -24.26 -9.46
CA TYR A 33 -3.19 -23.61 -8.22
C TYR A 33 -4.16 -23.86 -7.04
N ARG A 34 -5.48 -23.80 -7.29
CA ARG A 34 -6.51 -24.09 -6.27
C ARG A 34 -6.40 -25.52 -5.75
N ASP A 35 -6.20 -26.50 -6.64
CA ASP A 35 -5.99 -27.89 -6.23
C ASP A 35 -4.71 -28.06 -5.41
N ARG A 36 -3.61 -27.41 -5.81
CA ARG A 36 -2.35 -27.44 -5.04
C ARG A 36 -2.48 -26.75 -3.69
N LEU A 37 -3.29 -25.71 -3.57
CA LEU A 37 -3.58 -25.09 -2.27
C LEU A 37 -4.34 -26.06 -1.35
N ARG A 38 -5.33 -26.80 -1.87
CA ARG A 38 -6.05 -27.84 -1.09
C ARG A 38 -5.09 -28.91 -0.58
N ASP A 39 -4.16 -29.36 -1.43
CA ASP A 39 -3.16 -30.33 -1.01
C ASP A 39 -2.24 -29.72 0.07
N ALA A 40 -1.77 -28.48 -0.14
CA ALA A 40 -0.82 -27.82 0.74
C ALA A 40 -1.35 -27.69 2.18
N VAL A 41 -2.59 -27.23 2.35
CA VAL A 41 -3.17 -26.99 3.68
C VAL A 41 -3.40 -28.27 4.49
N THR A 42 -3.27 -29.45 3.88
CA THR A 42 -3.28 -30.74 4.61
C THR A 42 -1.89 -31.14 5.14
N GLU A 43 -0.84 -30.47 4.69
CA GLU A 43 0.53 -30.67 5.13
C GLU A 43 0.86 -29.75 6.32
N SER A 44 1.71 -30.22 7.23
CA SER A 44 2.14 -29.39 8.37
C SER A 44 2.94 -28.17 7.93
N GLN A 45 2.90 -27.10 8.72
CA GLN A 45 3.67 -25.88 8.53
C GLN A 45 5.15 -26.19 8.32
N ALA A 46 5.71 -27.07 9.15
CA ALA A 46 7.11 -27.49 9.06
C ALA A 46 7.43 -28.13 7.69
N THR A 47 6.56 -29.02 7.19
CA THR A 47 6.75 -29.66 5.88
C THR A 47 6.75 -28.65 4.74
N VAL A 48 5.83 -27.67 4.77
CA VAL A 48 5.75 -26.64 3.72
C VAL A 48 6.95 -25.72 3.80
N ARG A 49 7.35 -25.26 5.00
CA ARG A 49 8.53 -24.40 5.21
C ARG A 49 9.82 -25.08 4.75
N ASP A 50 10.01 -26.36 5.10
CA ASP A 50 11.18 -27.14 4.66
C ASP A 50 11.25 -27.25 3.14
N ALA A 51 10.11 -27.43 2.46
CA ALA A 51 10.06 -27.54 1.01
C ALA A 51 10.35 -26.22 0.28
N VAL A 52 9.90 -25.09 0.84
CA VAL A 52 10.08 -23.77 0.20
C VAL A 52 11.37 -23.07 0.60
N GLY A 53 12.07 -23.55 1.63
CA GLY A 53 13.31 -22.96 2.13
C GLY A 53 13.06 -21.69 2.94
N ASP A 54 13.61 -21.66 4.15
CA ASP A 54 13.42 -20.59 5.14
C ASP A 54 14.71 -19.76 5.37
N ASP A 55 15.66 -19.83 4.43
CA ASP A 55 16.90 -19.06 4.49
C ASP A 55 16.75 -17.65 3.90
N ARG A 56 17.70 -16.77 4.24
CA ARG A 56 17.72 -15.36 3.79
C ARG A 56 17.82 -15.21 2.27
N ASP A 57 18.37 -16.21 1.58
CA ASP A 57 18.54 -16.20 0.12
C ASP A 57 17.32 -16.83 -0.62
N SER A 58 16.33 -17.30 0.15
CA SER A 58 15.11 -17.93 -0.35
C SER A 58 13.98 -16.91 -0.49
N TYR A 59 13.40 -16.83 -1.70
CA TYR A 59 12.25 -15.94 -1.99
C TYR A 59 11.01 -16.73 -2.44
N PRO A 60 10.40 -17.54 -1.56
CA PRO A 60 9.20 -18.30 -1.87
C PRO A 60 7.95 -17.42 -2.06
N GLY A 61 8.05 -16.10 -1.88
CA GLY A 61 6.92 -15.17 -1.95
C GLY A 61 6.14 -15.13 -0.64
N ALA A 62 5.64 -16.28 -0.19
CA ALA A 62 4.93 -16.46 1.08
C ALA A 62 5.65 -17.51 1.94
N VAL A 63 5.68 -17.31 3.25
CA VAL A 63 6.10 -18.33 4.22
C VAL A 63 4.97 -18.54 5.24
N PRO A 64 4.50 -19.78 5.45
CA PRO A 64 3.43 -20.07 6.42
C PRO A 64 3.79 -19.64 7.84
N THR A 65 2.86 -18.98 8.53
CA THR A 65 2.97 -18.65 9.97
C THR A 65 2.35 -19.74 10.85
N ARG A 66 2.31 -19.52 12.17
CA ARG A 66 1.65 -20.42 13.13
C ARG A 66 0.14 -20.63 12.85
N GLU A 67 -0.48 -19.75 12.07
CA GLU A 67 -1.88 -19.94 11.66
C GLU A 67 -2.07 -21.15 10.75
N TRP A 68 -1.01 -21.55 10.01
CA TRP A 68 -1.07 -22.65 9.06
C TRP A 68 -1.57 -23.96 9.68
N ASP A 69 -0.99 -24.35 10.81
CA ASP A 69 -1.37 -25.56 11.55
C ASP A 69 -2.60 -25.35 12.43
N ALA A 70 -3.00 -24.09 12.68
CA ALA A 70 -4.11 -23.75 13.56
C ALA A 70 -5.47 -23.75 12.83
N SER A 71 -5.49 -23.49 11.53
CA SER A 71 -6.72 -23.49 10.73
C SER A 71 -6.92 -24.80 9.96
N SER A 72 -8.17 -25.17 9.71
CA SER A 72 -8.54 -26.34 8.90
C SER A 72 -8.45 -26.14 7.37
N GLY A 73 -8.08 -24.94 6.94
CA GLY A 73 -8.02 -24.54 5.53
C GLY A 73 -7.24 -23.23 5.34
N PRO A 74 -7.21 -22.69 4.11
CA PRO A 74 -6.41 -21.49 3.79
C PRO A 74 -7.02 -20.18 4.31
N VAL A 75 -8.22 -20.25 4.88
CA VAL A 75 -9.04 -19.11 5.31
C VAL A 75 -9.29 -19.20 6.81
N VAL A 76 -9.26 -18.04 7.46
CA VAL A 76 -9.77 -17.80 8.81
C VAL A 76 -11.13 -17.13 8.63
N GLU A 77 -12.17 -17.90 8.96
CA GLU A 77 -13.57 -17.48 8.83
C GLU A 77 -13.90 -16.36 9.82
N PHE A 78 -14.74 -15.42 9.39
CA PHE A 78 -15.28 -14.39 10.25
C PHE A 78 -16.70 -14.76 10.70
N ASP A 79 -16.80 -15.62 11.71
CA ASP A 79 -18.05 -16.23 12.20
C ASP A 79 -19.20 -15.24 12.42
N ALA A 80 -18.90 -14.00 12.81
CA ALA A 80 -19.91 -12.98 13.06
C ALA A 80 -20.74 -12.67 11.81
N SER A 81 -20.15 -12.73 10.61
CA SER A 81 -20.81 -12.35 9.35
C SER A 81 -21.59 -13.46 8.66
N VAL A 82 -21.48 -14.71 9.13
CA VAL A 82 -22.19 -15.88 8.54
C VAL A 82 -23.71 -15.65 8.47
N SER A 83 -24.25 -14.89 9.41
CA SER A 83 -25.69 -14.57 9.49
C SER A 83 -26.08 -13.21 8.91
N TRP A 84 -25.13 -12.48 8.32
CA TRP A 84 -25.39 -11.13 7.82
C TRP A 84 -25.99 -11.16 6.42
N ASP A 85 -27.25 -10.74 6.33
CA ASP A 85 -27.98 -10.66 5.05
C ASP A 85 -28.01 -9.24 4.47
N ASN A 86 -27.50 -8.24 5.20
CA ASN A 86 -27.62 -6.82 4.83
C ASN A 86 -26.47 -5.95 5.37
N HIS A 87 -26.40 -4.72 4.88
CA HIS A 87 -25.39 -3.73 5.27
C HIS A 87 -25.62 -3.14 6.68
N GLU A 88 -26.80 -3.31 7.27
CA GLU A 88 -27.09 -2.82 8.63
C GLU A 88 -26.25 -3.58 9.66
N ALA A 89 -26.12 -4.90 9.50
CA ALA A 89 -25.27 -5.72 10.36
C ALA A 89 -23.78 -5.30 10.31
N VAL A 90 -23.28 -4.94 9.12
CA VAL A 90 -21.92 -4.40 8.96
C VAL A 90 -21.74 -3.09 9.71
N ASN A 91 -22.74 -2.19 9.65
CA ASN A 91 -22.69 -0.90 10.35
C ASN A 91 -22.77 -1.07 11.86
N GLU A 92 -23.61 -1.98 12.36
CA GLU A 92 -23.69 -2.31 13.79
C GLU A 92 -22.35 -2.86 14.31
N PHE A 93 -21.77 -3.82 13.59
CA PHE A 93 -20.44 -4.33 13.89
C PHE A 93 -19.38 -3.23 13.91
N ALA A 94 -19.35 -2.39 12.87
CA ALA A 94 -18.35 -1.33 12.77
C ALA A 94 -18.49 -0.30 13.91
N ALA A 95 -19.72 0.07 14.27
CA ALA A 95 -19.99 0.96 15.39
C ALA A 95 -19.51 0.36 16.73
N ASP A 96 -19.76 -0.93 16.95
CA ASP A 96 -19.35 -1.61 18.19
C ASP A 96 -17.82 -1.77 18.28
N VAL A 97 -17.15 -2.16 17.19
CA VAL A 97 -15.70 -2.36 17.16
C VAL A 97 -14.93 -1.04 17.27
N LEU A 98 -15.38 0.00 16.57
CA LEU A 98 -14.67 1.27 16.56
C LEU A 98 -14.93 2.10 17.81
N ALA A 99 -15.97 1.82 18.59
CA ALA A 99 -16.34 2.62 19.76
C ALA A 99 -15.16 2.84 20.74
N GLY A 100 -14.66 4.07 20.78
CA GLY A 100 -13.52 4.46 21.63
C GLY A 100 -12.15 3.97 21.17
N VAL A 101 -12.05 3.36 19.99
CA VAL A 101 -10.79 2.97 19.36
C VAL A 101 -10.37 4.05 18.38
N SER A 102 -9.11 4.49 18.47
CA SER A 102 -8.58 5.48 17.53
C SER A 102 -8.06 4.81 16.25
N THR A 103 -8.50 5.30 15.10
CA THR A 103 -7.85 5.01 13.81
C THR A 103 -7.12 6.26 13.33
N VAL A 104 -6.00 6.06 12.66
CA VAL A 104 -5.16 7.13 12.13
C VAL A 104 -4.77 6.77 10.71
N ALA A 105 -4.74 7.75 9.81
CA ALA A 105 -4.18 7.56 8.48
C ALA A 105 -3.39 8.79 8.07
N ALA A 106 -2.42 8.57 7.18
CA ALA A 106 -1.70 9.63 6.50
C ALA A 106 -1.62 9.32 5.01
N ASP A 107 -1.69 10.37 4.20
CA ASP A 107 -1.51 10.32 2.76
C ASP A 107 -0.81 11.59 2.27
N GLY A 108 -0.34 11.59 1.04
CA GLY A 108 0.40 12.68 0.44
C GLY A 108 0.03 12.97 -0.99
N SER A 109 0.38 14.18 -1.41
CA SER A 109 0.21 14.64 -2.78
C SER A 109 1.39 15.50 -3.18
N GLU A 110 1.69 15.51 -4.48
CA GLU A 110 2.79 16.29 -5.02
C GLU A 110 2.40 17.17 -6.20
N ILE A 111 3.08 18.32 -6.30
CA ILE A 111 3.18 19.08 -7.53
C ILE A 111 4.56 18.78 -8.12
N GLY A 112 4.53 18.13 -9.30
CA GLY A 112 5.72 17.80 -10.07
C GLY A 112 6.58 19.05 -10.39
N PRO A 113 7.83 18.85 -10.86
CA PRO A 113 8.73 19.97 -11.11
C PRO A 113 8.09 20.94 -12.10
N THR A 114 8.02 22.21 -11.74
CA THR A 114 7.42 23.24 -12.58
C THR A 114 8.13 23.28 -13.93
N ARG A 115 7.33 23.26 -14.99
CA ARG A 115 7.78 23.49 -16.37
C ARG A 115 7.44 24.89 -16.85
N GLU A 116 6.70 25.62 -16.01
CA GLU A 116 6.21 26.96 -16.22
C GLU A 116 7.30 28.01 -15.94
N PHE A 117 8.33 27.67 -15.16
CA PHE A 117 9.43 28.56 -14.79
C PHE A 117 10.79 28.10 -15.32
N THR A 118 11.76 29.02 -15.36
CA THR A 118 13.17 28.75 -15.66
C THR A 118 13.89 27.94 -14.58
N VAL A 119 13.34 27.92 -13.35
CA VAL A 119 13.87 27.19 -12.19
C VAL A 119 12.90 26.07 -11.83
N PRO A 120 13.37 24.81 -11.67
CA PRO A 120 12.50 23.73 -11.24
C PRO A 120 12.16 23.89 -9.76
N LEU A 121 10.87 24.00 -9.46
CA LEU A 121 10.31 23.97 -8.12
C LEU A 121 9.21 22.92 -8.05
N GLY A 122 8.97 22.38 -6.87
CA GLY A 122 7.92 21.40 -6.64
C GLY A 122 7.32 21.59 -5.26
N LEU A 123 6.29 20.83 -4.97
CA LEU A 123 5.64 20.85 -3.66
C LEU A 123 5.30 19.43 -3.27
N VAL A 124 5.56 19.07 -2.02
CA VAL A 124 5.02 17.88 -1.39
C VAL A 124 4.13 18.34 -0.25
N GLN A 125 2.96 17.74 -0.16
CA GLN A 125 2.02 17.92 0.94
C GLN A 125 1.70 16.56 1.52
N THR A 126 1.72 16.45 2.85
CA THR A 126 1.20 15.28 3.55
C THR A 126 0.10 15.74 4.49
N ALA A 127 -0.96 14.95 4.56
CA ALA A 127 -2.04 15.15 5.52
C ALA A 127 -2.17 13.90 6.36
N TRP A 128 -2.56 14.07 7.61
CA TRP A 128 -2.99 12.96 8.44
C TRP A 128 -4.27 13.32 9.16
N CYS A 129 -5.05 12.30 9.51
CA CYS A 129 -6.21 12.44 10.35
C CYS A 129 -6.29 11.29 11.35
N ARG A 130 -6.86 11.57 12.51
CA ARG A 130 -7.18 10.64 13.58
C ARG A 130 -8.67 10.74 13.86
N ASN A 131 -9.34 9.59 13.92
CA ASN A 131 -10.69 9.48 14.42
C ASN A 131 -10.71 8.62 15.69
N GLY A 132 -11.02 9.23 16.83
CA GLY A 132 -11.12 8.55 18.12
C GLY A 132 -12.45 7.81 18.33
N HIS A 133 -13.39 7.89 17.39
CA HIS A 133 -14.69 7.21 17.42
C HIS A 133 -15.43 7.35 18.76
N SER A 134 -15.38 8.56 19.31
CA SER A 134 -16.04 8.91 20.56
C SER A 134 -17.28 9.77 20.31
N PRO A 135 -18.32 9.69 21.17
CA PRO A 135 -19.49 10.56 21.09
C PRO A 135 -19.15 12.06 21.15
N SER A 136 -18.00 12.42 21.74
CA SER A 136 -17.47 13.79 21.80
C SER A 136 -16.93 14.33 20.48
N ARG A 137 -16.93 13.53 19.40
CA ARG A 137 -16.30 13.87 18.11
C ARG A 137 -14.81 14.21 18.28
N ASP A 138 -14.10 13.28 18.92
CA ASP A 138 -12.64 13.30 19.03
C ASP A 138 -12.01 13.02 17.66
N TYR A 139 -11.86 14.07 16.86
CA TYR A 139 -11.27 14.04 15.53
C TYR A 139 -10.17 15.09 15.45
N GLU A 140 -9.01 14.70 14.97
CA GLU A 140 -7.84 15.56 14.78
C GLU A 140 -7.28 15.37 13.38
N GLU A 141 -6.84 16.45 12.73
CA GLU A 141 -6.15 16.40 11.46
C GLU A 141 -5.10 17.50 11.40
N ASP A 142 -4.08 17.30 10.57
CA ASP A 142 -3.09 18.33 10.27
C ASP A 142 -2.53 18.12 8.86
N VAL A 143 -1.92 19.18 8.32
CA VAL A 143 -1.31 19.18 6.99
C VAL A 143 0.07 19.80 7.09
N SER A 144 1.06 19.09 6.54
CA SER A 144 2.42 19.56 6.37
C SER A 144 2.71 19.81 4.89
N THR A 145 3.51 20.82 4.59
CA THR A 145 3.90 21.15 3.21
C THR A 145 5.38 21.46 3.15
N ARG A 146 6.07 20.91 2.14
CA ARG A 146 7.48 21.13 1.86
C ARG A 146 7.67 21.61 0.43
N LEU A 147 8.32 22.77 0.28
CA LEU A 147 8.79 23.26 -1.01
C LEU A 147 9.98 22.40 -1.44
N LEU A 148 9.92 21.86 -2.66
CA LEU A 148 11.05 21.20 -3.31
C LEU A 148 11.81 22.22 -4.15
N VAL A 149 13.09 22.40 -3.83
CA VAL A 149 13.99 23.34 -4.49
C VAL A 149 14.82 22.63 -5.56
N PRO A 150 15.58 23.34 -6.42
CA PRO A 150 16.29 22.69 -7.52
C PRO A 150 17.22 21.54 -7.10
N THR A 151 17.83 21.61 -5.93
CA THR A 151 18.70 20.52 -5.42
C THR A 151 17.93 19.25 -5.09
N ASP A 152 16.64 19.36 -4.75
CA ASP A 152 15.77 18.20 -4.52
C ASP A 152 15.27 17.59 -5.83
N LEU A 153 15.25 18.37 -6.91
CA LEU A 153 14.58 18.03 -8.18
C LEU A 153 15.55 17.74 -9.33
N THR A 154 16.85 17.77 -9.07
CA THR A 154 17.84 17.63 -10.13
C THR A 154 18.93 16.63 -9.80
N GLU A 155 19.33 15.89 -10.83
CA GLU A 155 20.47 14.98 -10.80
C GLU A 155 21.61 15.56 -11.65
N ASP A 156 22.82 15.54 -11.09
CA ASP A 156 24.04 15.84 -11.83
C ASP A 156 24.56 14.55 -12.49
N ARG A 157 24.79 14.60 -13.79
CA ARG A 157 25.38 13.47 -14.55
C ARG A 157 26.87 13.67 -14.78
N ASP A 158 27.56 12.55 -15.01
CA ASP A 158 29.00 12.50 -15.28
C ASP A 158 29.45 13.37 -16.46
N ASP A 159 28.53 13.74 -17.36
CA ASP A 159 28.77 14.64 -18.49
C ASP A 159 28.72 16.13 -18.11
N GLY A 160 28.58 16.44 -16.82
CA GLY A 160 28.50 17.79 -16.25
C GLY A 160 27.17 18.49 -16.48
N ARG A 161 26.15 17.77 -16.97
CA ARG A 161 24.80 18.32 -17.14
C ARG A 161 23.92 17.99 -15.97
N ARG A 162 23.09 18.96 -15.61
CA ARG A 162 22.03 18.85 -14.61
C ARG A 162 20.70 18.59 -15.30
N TYR A 163 20.00 17.55 -14.88
CA TYR A 163 18.70 17.19 -15.42
C TYR A 163 17.65 17.28 -14.34
N VAL A 164 16.46 17.76 -14.69
CA VAL A 164 15.30 17.72 -13.80
C VAL A 164 14.79 16.30 -13.76
N ASP A 165 14.81 15.69 -12.58
CA ASP A 165 14.17 14.41 -12.36
C ASP A 165 12.66 14.63 -12.18
N GLY A 166 11.88 14.01 -13.07
CA GLY A 166 10.43 14.08 -13.02
C GLY A 166 9.80 13.17 -11.96
N GLN A 167 10.57 12.29 -11.33
CA GLN A 167 10.12 11.37 -10.28
C GLN A 167 10.51 11.82 -8.86
N ALA A 168 11.49 12.73 -8.73
CA ALA A 168 11.91 13.29 -7.45
C ALA A 168 10.76 13.73 -6.52
N PRO A 169 9.69 14.44 -6.99
CA PRO A 169 8.58 14.76 -6.09
C PRO A 169 7.82 13.55 -5.55
N ALA A 170 7.71 12.46 -6.31
CA ALA A 170 7.09 11.23 -5.84
C ALA A 170 7.99 10.49 -4.82
N HIS A 171 9.32 10.53 -5.02
CA HIS A 171 10.29 10.01 -4.05
C HIS A 171 10.20 10.77 -2.71
N GLU A 172 10.18 12.11 -2.78
CA GLU A 172 10.03 12.97 -1.61
C GLU A 172 8.68 12.79 -0.93
N ARG A 173 7.59 12.70 -1.68
CA ARG A 173 6.25 12.41 -1.14
C ARG A 173 6.25 11.12 -0.30
N TYR A 174 6.72 10.01 -0.88
CA TYR A 174 6.75 8.73 -0.17
C TYR A 174 7.54 8.82 1.15
N ARG A 175 8.68 9.53 1.13
CA ARG A 175 9.50 9.74 2.32
C ARG A 175 8.80 10.60 3.38
N GLU A 176 8.12 11.68 2.98
CA GLU A 176 7.39 12.53 3.92
C GLU A 176 6.13 11.84 4.48
N GLU A 177 5.46 10.99 3.69
CA GLU A 177 4.34 10.16 4.18
C GLU A 177 4.80 9.21 5.29
N ALA A 178 5.90 8.48 5.06
CA ALA A 178 6.48 7.59 6.06
C ALA A 178 6.88 8.35 7.34
N ARG A 179 7.45 9.55 7.23
CA ARG A 179 7.74 10.42 8.39
C ARG A 179 6.46 10.83 9.12
N THR A 180 5.44 11.23 8.39
CA THR A 180 4.14 11.62 8.95
C THR A 180 3.51 10.45 9.74
N ILE A 181 3.62 9.23 9.23
CA ILE A 181 3.19 8.01 9.93
C ILE A 181 3.98 7.80 11.22
N VAL A 182 5.31 7.93 11.19
CA VAL A 182 6.15 7.82 12.40
C VAL A 182 5.75 8.87 13.43
N ASP A 183 5.55 10.13 13.02
CA ASP A 183 5.12 11.21 13.91
C ASP A 183 3.74 10.91 14.52
N CYS A 184 2.81 10.33 13.75
CA CYS A 184 1.51 9.91 14.25
C CYS A 184 1.63 8.76 15.28
N ILE A 185 2.45 7.76 14.99
CA ILE A 185 2.72 6.66 15.93
C ILE A 185 3.27 7.22 17.25
N GLU A 186 4.28 8.08 17.18
CA GLU A 186 4.87 8.71 18.38
C GLU A 186 3.87 9.57 19.15
N ARG A 187 3.09 10.39 18.44
CA ARG A 187 2.12 11.31 19.03
C ARG A 187 1.00 10.59 19.77
N PHE A 188 0.55 9.45 19.26
CA PHE A 188 -0.61 8.73 19.79
C PHE A 188 -0.25 7.43 20.52
N ALA A 189 1.03 7.19 20.81
CA ALA A 189 1.51 5.99 21.51
C ALA A 189 0.84 5.75 22.88
N ASP A 190 0.51 6.82 23.61
CA ASP A 190 -0.11 6.74 24.94
C ASP A 190 -1.65 6.57 24.92
N VAL A 191 -2.27 6.57 23.73
CA VAL A 191 -3.73 6.38 23.60
C VAL A 191 -4.10 4.93 23.94
N THR A 192 -5.17 4.74 24.72
CA THR A 192 -5.66 3.42 25.13
C THR A 192 -7.15 3.26 24.79
N PRO A 193 -7.56 2.20 24.08
CA PRO A 193 -6.72 1.16 23.47
C PRO A 193 -5.77 1.74 22.40
N PRO A 194 -4.64 1.06 22.09
CA PRO A 194 -3.66 1.62 21.18
C PRO A 194 -4.28 1.84 19.80
N PRO A 195 -3.97 2.98 19.16
CA PRO A 195 -4.54 3.29 17.86
C PRO A 195 -4.08 2.28 16.82
N VAL A 196 -4.85 2.14 15.75
CA VAL A 196 -4.40 1.42 14.54
C VAL A 196 -4.15 2.45 13.46
N VAL A 197 -2.92 2.46 12.94
CA VAL A 197 -2.49 3.37 11.87
C VAL A 197 -2.63 2.64 10.53
N LEU A 198 -3.39 3.22 9.61
CA LEU A 198 -3.60 2.69 8.27
C LEU A 198 -2.78 3.51 7.27
N TYR A 199 -2.12 2.81 6.35
CA TYR A 199 -1.33 3.35 5.26
C TYR A 199 -1.85 2.80 3.94
N ASP A 200 -2.11 3.68 2.96
CA ASP A 200 -2.52 3.29 1.62
C ASP A 200 -1.32 2.84 0.78
N GLY A 201 -1.03 1.54 0.86
CA GLY A 201 0.05 0.92 0.11
C GLY A 201 0.73 -0.22 0.87
N PRO A 202 1.71 -0.86 0.22
CA PRO A 202 2.45 -1.97 0.81
C PRO A 202 3.47 -1.47 1.84
N LEU A 203 3.62 -2.21 2.95
CA LEU A 203 4.71 -2.03 3.92
C LEU A 203 6.03 -2.63 3.40
N VAL A 204 5.98 -3.51 2.40
CA VAL A 204 7.17 -3.97 1.67
C VAL A 204 7.26 -3.28 0.31
N PRO A 205 8.15 -2.28 0.10
CA PRO A 205 8.20 -1.50 -1.14
C PRO A 205 8.92 -2.25 -2.27
N SER A 206 8.43 -3.42 -2.69
CA SER A 206 9.07 -4.25 -3.72
C SER A 206 9.12 -3.57 -5.09
N PHE A 207 8.19 -2.66 -5.38
CA PHE A 207 8.22 -1.83 -6.59
C PHE A 207 9.50 -1.00 -6.68
N ALA A 208 10.09 -0.61 -5.55
CA ALA A 208 11.29 0.21 -5.52
C ALA A 208 12.55 -0.54 -6.02
N ASN A 209 12.49 -1.87 -6.16
CA ASN A 209 13.57 -2.67 -6.76
C ASN A 209 13.86 -2.28 -8.22
N THR A 210 13.00 -1.51 -8.89
CA THR A 210 13.27 -0.97 -10.24
C THR A 210 14.13 0.28 -10.24
N PHE A 211 14.30 0.93 -9.09
CA PHE A 211 15.12 2.14 -8.96
C PHE A 211 16.59 1.81 -8.67
N ALA A 212 17.45 2.82 -8.84
CA ALA A 212 18.85 2.72 -8.44
C ALA A 212 18.96 2.45 -6.92
N PRO A 213 19.99 1.72 -6.46
CA PRO A 213 20.09 1.31 -5.05
C PRO A 213 20.02 2.45 -4.04
N ASP A 214 20.69 3.57 -4.33
CA ASP A 214 20.66 4.80 -3.53
C ASP A 214 19.25 5.38 -3.41
N VAL A 215 18.54 5.55 -4.54
CA VAL A 215 17.15 6.05 -4.53
C VAL A 215 16.22 5.08 -3.79
N ARG A 216 16.33 3.79 -4.10
CA ARG A 216 15.53 2.74 -3.47
C ARG A 216 15.73 2.70 -1.95
N ASP A 217 16.97 2.76 -1.51
CA ASP A 217 17.28 2.59 -0.09
C ASP A 217 16.93 3.88 0.69
N GLU A 218 17.28 5.07 0.19
CA GLU A 218 17.02 6.36 0.84
C GLU A 218 15.52 6.73 0.89
N TYR A 219 14.79 6.55 -0.21
CA TYR A 219 13.43 7.09 -0.32
C TYR A 219 12.34 6.06 0.01
N TYR A 220 12.64 4.76 -0.04
CA TYR A 220 11.60 3.74 0.10
C TYR A 220 11.88 2.76 1.25
N ARG A 221 13.04 2.09 1.24
CA ARG A 221 13.32 1.04 2.23
C ARG A 221 13.62 1.59 3.61
N GLU A 222 14.49 2.59 3.73
CA GLU A 222 14.82 3.19 5.02
C GLU A 222 13.60 3.87 5.68
N PRO A 223 12.79 4.69 4.96
CA PRO A 223 11.59 5.29 5.55
C PRO A 223 10.56 4.25 6.02
N MET A 224 10.33 3.19 5.23
CA MET A 224 9.38 2.15 5.63
C MET A 224 9.93 1.27 6.77
N ALA A 225 11.24 1.00 6.80
CA ALA A 225 11.86 0.37 7.97
C ALA A 225 11.71 1.23 9.23
N MET A 226 11.77 2.56 9.11
CA MET A 226 11.51 3.48 10.22
C MET A 226 10.06 3.38 10.72
N VAL A 227 9.09 3.29 9.82
CA VAL A 227 7.67 3.08 10.15
C VAL A 227 7.47 1.78 10.94
N LEU A 228 8.02 0.67 10.45
CA LEU A 228 7.93 -0.62 11.13
C LEU A 228 8.60 -0.59 12.52
N ALA A 229 9.77 0.05 12.63
CA ALA A 229 10.49 0.17 13.88
C ALA A 229 9.76 1.04 14.91
N ALA A 230 9.18 2.16 14.48
CA ALA A 230 8.34 2.99 15.35
C ALA A 230 7.10 2.23 15.81
N SER A 231 6.45 1.48 14.92
CA SER A 231 5.29 0.63 15.24
C SER A 231 5.62 -0.40 16.32
N GLU A 232 6.71 -1.16 16.16
CA GLU A 232 7.13 -2.16 17.15
C GLU A 232 7.55 -1.52 18.47
N HIS A 233 8.34 -0.44 18.43
CA HIS A 233 8.85 0.22 19.63
C HIS A 233 7.73 0.79 20.52
N HIS A 234 6.69 1.37 19.91
CA HIS A 234 5.58 1.99 20.63
C HIS A 234 4.38 1.06 20.85
N GLY A 235 4.39 -0.15 20.28
CA GLY A 235 3.26 -1.07 20.36
C GLY A 235 1.99 -0.55 19.68
N VAL A 236 2.16 0.27 18.63
CA VAL A 236 1.08 0.86 17.84
C VAL A 236 1.03 0.16 16.48
N PRO A 237 0.01 -0.66 16.17
CA PRO A 237 -0.08 -1.36 14.90
C PRO A 237 -0.13 -0.40 13.72
N VAL A 238 0.76 -0.61 12.74
CA VAL A 238 0.65 -0.03 11.40
C VAL A 238 0.14 -1.09 10.43
N VAL A 239 -0.73 -0.69 9.52
CA VAL A 239 -1.39 -1.56 8.54
C VAL A 239 -1.16 -1.01 7.16
N GLY A 240 -0.48 -1.75 6.30
CA GLY A 240 -0.49 -1.47 4.86
C GLY A 240 -1.74 -2.04 4.23
N TYR A 241 -2.52 -1.21 3.54
CA TYR A 241 -3.73 -1.62 2.85
C TYR A 241 -3.52 -1.52 1.34
N THR A 242 -3.99 -2.51 0.57
CA THR A 242 -3.95 -2.46 -0.90
C THR A 242 -5.23 -3.06 -1.45
N ALA A 243 -6.09 -2.20 -2.02
CA ALA A 243 -7.33 -2.63 -2.62
C ALA A 243 -7.10 -3.45 -3.91
N GLY A 244 -7.86 -4.53 -4.10
CA GLY A 244 -7.86 -5.33 -5.32
C GLY A 244 -6.49 -5.90 -5.70
N SER A 245 -5.86 -6.64 -4.80
CA SER A 245 -4.45 -7.04 -4.96
C SER A 245 -4.22 -8.03 -6.11
N GLY A 246 -3.25 -7.69 -6.97
CA GLY A 246 -2.70 -8.55 -8.02
C GLY A 246 -1.46 -9.37 -7.60
N SER A 247 -1.15 -9.42 -6.31
CA SER A 247 0.04 -10.10 -5.79
C SER A 247 0.05 -11.61 -6.06
N THR A 248 1.24 -12.20 -6.08
CA THR A 248 1.49 -13.60 -6.49
C THR A 248 2.36 -14.36 -5.49
N ASN A 249 2.37 -13.93 -4.23
CA ASN A 249 3.17 -14.51 -3.15
C ASN A 249 2.77 -15.95 -2.84
N LEU A 250 1.47 -16.23 -2.73
CA LEU A 250 0.95 -17.58 -2.51
C LEU A 250 1.19 -18.46 -3.74
N ALA A 251 1.00 -17.93 -4.95
CA ALA A 251 1.34 -18.63 -6.19
C ALA A 251 2.83 -19.03 -6.24
N LYS A 252 3.74 -18.14 -5.80
CA LYS A 252 5.18 -18.45 -5.67
C LYS A 252 5.45 -19.58 -4.66
N LEU A 253 4.79 -19.55 -3.50
CA LEU A 253 4.91 -20.61 -2.50
C LEU A 253 4.47 -21.95 -3.10
N LEU A 254 3.27 -21.99 -3.69
CA LEU A 254 2.71 -23.22 -4.25
C LEU A 254 3.56 -23.76 -5.39
N ARG A 255 4.09 -22.89 -6.26
CA ARG A 255 4.96 -23.31 -7.34
C ARG A 255 6.26 -23.92 -6.83
N ARG A 256 6.82 -23.37 -5.76
CA ARG A 256 8.03 -23.91 -5.14
C ARG A 256 7.76 -25.23 -4.42
N ARG A 257 6.59 -25.37 -3.78
CA ARG A 257 6.17 -26.63 -3.13
C ARG A 257 5.84 -27.73 -4.13
N TYR A 258 5.25 -27.40 -5.28
CA TYR A 258 4.80 -28.35 -6.31
C TYR A 258 5.38 -28.03 -7.70
N PRO A 259 6.72 -28.12 -7.87
CA PRO A 259 7.38 -27.74 -9.11
C PRO A 259 6.93 -28.61 -10.31
N ASP A 260 6.66 -29.89 -10.09
CA ASP A 260 6.19 -30.80 -11.15
C ASP A 260 4.82 -30.41 -11.71
N ALA A 261 3.96 -29.79 -10.89
CA ALA A 261 2.61 -29.39 -11.29
C ALA A 261 2.54 -27.96 -11.84
N LEU A 262 3.39 -27.06 -11.30
CA LEU A 262 3.27 -25.61 -11.48
C LEU A 262 4.51 -24.94 -12.09
N GLY A 263 5.65 -25.62 -12.20
CA GLY A 263 6.96 -25.02 -12.52
C GLY A 263 6.98 -24.17 -13.80
N ASP A 264 6.35 -24.66 -14.86
CA ASP A 264 6.28 -23.98 -16.17
C ASP A 264 5.01 -23.13 -16.37
N ARG A 265 4.15 -23.05 -15.35
CA ARG A 265 2.88 -22.31 -15.46
C ARG A 265 3.08 -20.83 -15.16
N PRO A 266 2.30 -19.94 -15.81
CA PRO A 266 2.29 -18.53 -15.43
C PRO A 266 1.83 -18.37 -13.98
N PHE A 267 2.27 -17.29 -13.35
CA PHE A 267 1.72 -16.89 -12.06
C PHE A 267 0.31 -16.37 -12.24
N VAL A 268 -0.53 -16.68 -11.25
CA VAL A 268 -1.89 -16.17 -11.13
C VAL A 268 -1.98 -15.34 -9.85
N ALA A 269 -2.84 -14.32 -9.85
CA ALA A 269 -3.07 -13.52 -8.66
C ALA A 269 -3.59 -14.40 -7.51
N ASP A 270 -3.07 -14.16 -6.31
CA ASP A 270 -3.41 -14.93 -5.11
C ASP A 270 -4.89 -14.80 -4.75
N SER A 271 -5.48 -13.62 -4.99
CA SER A 271 -6.93 -13.38 -4.87
C SER A 271 -7.75 -14.38 -5.68
N ARG A 272 -7.33 -14.72 -6.90
CA ARG A 272 -8.00 -15.72 -7.75
C ARG A 272 -7.81 -17.15 -7.24
N ILE A 273 -6.69 -17.43 -6.56
CA ILE A 273 -6.45 -18.74 -5.93
C ILE A 273 -7.37 -18.90 -4.72
N LEU A 274 -7.51 -17.85 -3.90
CA LEU A 274 -8.25 -17.85 -2.63
C LEU A 274 -9.76 -17.70 -2.79
N ASP A 275 -10.22 -17.05 -3.87
CA ASP A 275 -11.62 -16.81 -4.22
C ASP A 275 -12.62 -17.94 -3.86
N PRO A 276 -12.42 -19.23 -4.23
CA PRO A 276 -13.39 -20.28 -3.94
C PRO A 276 -13.36 -20.78 -2.48
N PHE A 277 -12.45 -20.27 -1.66
CA PHE A 277 -12.32 -20.62 -0.23
C PHE A 277 -12.90 -19.54 0.69
N ILE A 278 -13.16 -18.36 0.15
CA ILE A 278 -13.70 -17.20 0.87
C ILE A 278 -15.22 -17.21 0.66
N GLU A 279 -16.00 -17.21 1.74
CA GLU A 279 -17.46 -17.34 1.65
C GLU A 279 -18.18 -16.10 2.19
N HIS A 280 -17.73 -15.59 3.33
CA HIS A 280 -18.42 -14.56 4.08
C HIS A 280 -17.66 -13.22 4.09
N TRP A 281 -18.39 -12.13 4.28
CA TRP A 281 -17.80 -10.81 4.46
C TRP A 281 -16.84 -10.84 5.65
N GLY A 282 -15.67 -10.21 5.54
CA GLY A 282 -14.67 -10.17 6.60
C GLY A 282 -13.79 -11.41 6.73
N ASP A 283 -14.09 -12.51 6.00
CA ASP A 283 -13.18 -13.65 5.89
C ASP A 283 -11.81 -13.18 5.43
N ARG A 284 -10.76 -13.81 5.95
CA ARG A 284 -9.39 -13.52 5.54
C ARG A 284 -8.62 -14.79 5.25
N SER A 285 -7.60 -14.72 4.40
CA SER A 285 -6.61 -15.79 4.35
C SER A 285 -5.87 -15.89 5.70
N GLN A 286 -5.20 -17.01 5.91
CA GLN A 286 -4.15 -17.10 6.92
C GLN A 286 -3.09 -16.01 6.71
N LEU A 287 -2.41 -15.63 7.78
CA LEU A 287 -1.23 -14.75 7.74
C LEU A 287 -0.01 -15.51 7.23
N PHE A 288 0.71 -14.86 6.31
CA PHE A 288 1.97 -15.33 5.75
C PHE A 288 3.07 -14.31 6.03
N SER A 289 4.29 -14.77 6.31
CA SER A 289 5.47 -13.89 6.27
C SER A 289 5.82 -13.59 4.81
N ASN A 290 6.09 -12.32 4.52
CA ASN A 290 6.43 -11.82 3.21
C ASN A 290 7.90 -12.12 2.90
N ARG A 291 8.13 -12.98 1.91
CA ARG A 291 9.47 -13.30 1.40
C ARG A 291 9.52 -13.11 -0.11
N GLN A 292 9.05 -11.96 -0.57
CA GLN A 292 9.07 -11.57 -1.98
C GLN A 292 10.40 -10.89 -2.35
N ASP A 293 11.07 -11.46 -3.36
CA ASP A 293 12.14 -10.87 -4.20
C ASP A 293 13.26 -10.07 -3.51
N GLY A 294 13.46 -10.27 -2.21
CA GLY A 294 14.50 -9.64 -1.40
C GLY A 294 14.24 -8.15 -1.10
N ALA A 295 13.06 -7.62 -1.43
CA ALA A 295 12.69 -6.25 -1.10
C ALA A 295 12.82 -5.95 0.40
N VAL A 296 12.50 -6.97 1.20
CA VAL A 296 12.43 -6.95 2.65
C VAL A 296 13.80 -7.20 3.33
N ASP A 297 14.79 -7.78 2.62
CA ASP A 297 16.08 -8.17 3.22
C ASP A 297 16.90 -7.00 3.77
N ALA A 298 16.82 -5.86 3.09
CA ALA A 298 17.55 -4.65 3.45
C ALA A 298 16.72 -3.72 4.35
N MET A 299 15.53 -4.14 4.79
CA MET A 299 14.71 -3.37 5.74
C MET A 299 15.28 -3.53 7.15
N THR A 300 16.33 -2.75 7.41
CA THR A 300 16.98 -2.65 8.70
C THR A 300 17.12 -1.18 9.05
N THR A 301 16.96 -0.83 10.33
CA THR A 301 17.11 0.56 10.77
C THR A 301 17.54 0.64 12.23
N ARG A 302 17.91 1.84 12.67
CA ARG A 302 18.06 2.15 14.10
C ARG A 302 17.00 3.15 14.52
N TYR A 303 16.20 2.78 15.50
CA TYR A 303 15.18 3.63 16.07
C TYR A 303 15.38 3.74 17.58
N ARG A 304 15.39 4.97 18.11
CA ARG A 304 15.61 5.28 19.55
C ARG A 304 16.82 4.58 20.19
N GLY A 305 17.86 4.29 19.38
CA GLY A 305 19.11 3.66 19.82
C GLY A 305 19.13 2.13 19.70
N GLU A 306 18.00 1.50 19.39
CA GLU A 306 17.85 0.07 19.17
C GLU A 306 17.94 -0.27 17.68
N ALA A 307 18.39 -1.48 17.36
CA ALA A 307 18.49 -1.96 15.99
C ALA A 307 17.30 -2.87 15.67
N TYR A 308 16.68 -2.65 14.51
CA TYR A 308 15.53 -3.41 14.03
C TYR A 308 15.86 -4.05 12.67
N GLU A 309 15.46 -5.30 12.47
CA GLU A 309 15.60 -6.05 11.22
C GLU A 309 14.25 -6.70 10.87
N PHE A 310 13.76 -6.50 9.64
CA PHE A 310 12.42 -6.94 9.23
C PHE A 310 12.42 -8.01 8.13
N TRP A 311 13.57 -8.62 7.82
CA TRP A 311 13.77 -9.48 6.64
C TRP A 311 12.79 -10.69 6.53
N ASP A 312 12.19 -11.11 7.65
CA ASP A 312 11.16 -12.14 7.75
C ASP A 312 9.96 -11.72 8.64
N ASP A 313 9.90 -10.45 9.05
CA ASP A 313 8.99 -9.94 10.08
C ASP A 313 7.97 -8.92 9.53
N VAL A 314 7.61 -9.04 8.24
CA VAL A 314 6.43 -8.37 7.67
C VAL A 314 5.46 -9.42 7.19
N LEU A 315 4.23 -9.36 7.68
CA LEU A 315 3.15 -10.30 7.40
C LEU A 315 2.20 -9.74 6.36
N PHE A 316 1.47 -10.63 5.70
CA PHE A 316 0.33 -10.25 4.87
C PHE A 316 -0.78 -11.31 4.92
N ALA A 317 -2.01 -10.86 4.67
CA ALA A 317 -3.17 -11.69 4.37
C ALA A 317 -4.05 -11.02 3.31
N TYR A 318 -5.01 -11.77 2.79
CA TYR A 318 -6.06 -11.27 1.91
C TYR A 318 -7.37 -11.17 2.66
N LEU A 319 -8.05 -10.04 2.59
CA LEU A 319 -9.29 -9.75 3.30
C LEU A 319 -10.46 -9.63 2.31
N ASN A 320 -11.60 -10.23 2.66
CA ASN A 320 -12.83 -10.14 1.91
C ASN A 320 -13.74 -9.01 2.42
N VAL A 321 -13.50 -7.79 1.98
CA VAL A 321 -14.40 -6.65 2.22
C VAL A 321 -14.88 -6.14 0.87
N PRO A 322 -16.03 -6.61 0.35
CA PRO A 322 -16.47 -6.33 -1.01
C PRO A 322 -16.57 -4.83 -1.31
N GLY A 323 -15.65 -4.34 -2.14
CA GLY A 323 -15.65 -3.00 -2.75
C GLY A 323 -15.20 -3.00 -4.22
N GLY A 324 -14.63 -4.11 -4.70
CA GLY A 324 -14.09 -4.28 -6.05
C GLY A 324 -14.08 -5.75 -6.51
N ASP A 325 -13.38 -6.01 -7.62
CA ASP A 325 -13.40 -7.32 -8.32
C ASP A 325 -12.44 -8.38 -7.73
N ALA A 326 -11.70 -8.05 -6.66
CA ALA A 326 -10.70 -8.93 -6.05
C ALA A 326 -10.56 -8.67 -4.55
N LEU A 327 -9.95 -9.63 -3.83
CA LEU A 327 -9.62 -9.50 -2.41
C LEU A 327 -8.59 -8.40 -2.16
N ASP A 328 -8.73 -7.73 -1.03
CA ASP A 328 -7.81 -6.69 -0.60
C ASP A 328 -6.63 -7.32 0.15
N ARG A 329 -5.45 -6.72 0.05
CA ARG A 329 -4.26 -7.18 0.76
C ARG A 329 -4.01 -6.29 1.96
N VAL A 330 -3.79 -6.93 3.11
CA VAL A 330 -3.49 -6.30 4.39
C VAL A 330 -2.11 -6.76 4.83
N GLU A 331 -1.20 -5.82 5.07
CA GLU A 331 0.16 -6.08 5.56
C GLU A 331 0.35 -5.55 6.98
N LEU A 332 1.06 -6.30 7.82
CA LEU A 332 1.23 -6.02 9.24
C LEU A 332 2.69 -6.30 9.66
N PRO A 333 3.27 -5.53 10.60
CA PRO A 333 4.51 -5.94 11.26
C PRO A 333 4.34 -7.28 11.99
N GLY A 334 5.39 -8.10 12.02
CA GLY A 334 5.31 -9.43 12.62
C GLY A 334 5.09 -9.44 14.13
N TRP A 335 5.47 -8.36 14.83
CA TRP A 335 5.17 -8.19 16.25
C TRP A 335 3.66 -8.24 16.56
N VAL A 336 2.80 -7.79 15.62
CA VAL A 336 1.34 -7.81 15.79
C VAL A 336 0.83 -9.25 15.95
N LEU A 337 1.41 -10.21 15.22
CA LEU A 337 1.09 -11.62 15.40
C LEU A 337 1.78 -12.19 16.65
N ARG A 338 3.05 -11.82 16.92
CA ARG A 338 3.79 -12.30 18.11
C ARG A 338 3.07 -11.97 19.42
N ASP A 339 2.42 -10.81 19.47
CA ASP A 339 1.71 -10.30 20.66
C ASP A 339 0.19 -10.62 20.65
N ASP A 340 -0.25 -11.55 19.79
CA ASP A 340 -1.65 -11.98 19.69
C ASP A 340 -2.64 -10.83 19.38
N ARG A 341 -2.21 -9.82 18.60
CA ARG A 341 -3.00 -8.63 18.25
C ARG A 341 -3.61 -8.67 16.84
N ALA A 342 -3.35 -9.73 16.06
CA ALA A 342 -3.79 -9.84 14.67
C ALA A 342 -5.31 -9.64 14.50
N GLU A 343 -6.16 -10.36 15.24
CA GLU A 343 -7.62 -10.21 15.11
C GLU A 343 -8.12 -8.84 15.55
N TYR A 344 -7.54 -8.25 16.61
CA TYR A 344 -7.85 -6.87 17.00
C TYR A 344 -7.65 -5.89 15.84
N VAL A 345 -6.53 -6.03 15.12
CA VAL A 345 -6.22 -5.19 13.96
C VAL A 345 -7.15 -5.48 12.79
N PHE A 346 -7.40 -6.75 12.47
CA PHE A 346 -8.32 -7.12 11.38
C PHE A 346 -9.75 -6.66 11.65
N ASP A 347 -10.24 -6.72 12.89
CA ASP A 347 -11.58 -6.22 13.24
C ASP A 347 -11.69 -4.72 12.99
N ILE A 348 -10.66 -3.94 13.31
CA ILE A 348 -10.63 -2.50 13.05
C ILE A 348 -10.57 -2.22 11.55
N VAL A 349 -9.74 -2.95 10.79
CA VAL A 349 -9.68 -2.81 9.32
C VAL A 349 -11.01 -3.18 8.67
N ARG A 350 -11.65 -4.28 9.12
CA ARG A 350 -13.00 -4.70 8.68
C ARG A 350 -14.02 -3.60 8.97
N ALA A 351 -14.00 -3.03 10.17
CA ALA A 351 -14.93 -1.98 10.58
C ALA A 351 -14.75 -0.69 9.76
N GLU A 352 -13.53 -0.22 9.60
CA GLU A 352 -13.19 0.92 8.74
C GLU A 352 -13.63 0.70 7.29
N ALA A 353 -13.37 -0.49 6.73
CA ALA A 353 -13.83 -0.85 5.39
C ALA A 353 -15.36 -0.98 5.31
N GLY A 354 -16.01 -1.42 6.39
CA GLY A 354 -17.46 -1.45 6.51
C GLY A 354 -18.07 -0.05 6.43
N VAL A 355 -17.51 0.92 7.17
CA VAL A 355 -17.93 2.33 7.13
C VAL A 355 -17.71 2.93 5.74
N GLY A 356 -16.51 2.75 5.19
CA GLY A 356 -16.13 3.30 3.88
C GLY A 356 -16.59 2.47 2.67
N ARG A 357 -17.45 1.46 2.89
CA ARG A 357 -18.13 0.65 1.86
C ARG A 357 -17.19 -0.14 0.93
N GLY A 358 -16.28 -0.91 1.53
CA GLY A 358 -15.31 -1.76 0.85
C GLY A 358 -13.92 -1.14 0.75
N TYR A 359 -13.69 0.00 1.38
CA TYR A 359 -12.38 0.62 1.54
C TYR A 359 -12.32 1.40 2.86
N PRO A 360 -11.22 1.38 3.64
CA PRO A 360 -11.16 2.06 4.94
C PRO A 360 -11.52 3.55 4.85
N GLU A 361 -12.50 3.99 5.63
CA GLU A 361 -12.97 5.38 5.62
C GLU A 361 -11.85 6.37 5.99
N ILE A 362 -11.05 6.05 7.02
CA ILE A 362 -9.95 6.91 7.45
C ILE A 362 -8.88 7.14 6.36
N LEU A 363 -8.66 6.15 5.48
CA LEU A 363 -7.76 6.31 4.32
C LEU A 363 -8.37 7.28 3.29
N GLN A 364 -9.67 7.18 3.00
CA GLN A 364 -10.35 8.10 2.09
C GLN A 364 -10.30 9.55 2.60
N GLN A 365 -10.42 9.73 3.92
CA GLN A 365 -10.32 11.03 4.54
C GLN A 365 -8.91 11.61 4.46
N ALA A 366 -7.88 10.79 4.68
CA ALA A 366 -6.48 11.21 4.54
C ALA A 366 -6.13 11.62 3.09
N ASP A 367 -6.53 10.83 2.09
CA ASP A 367 -6.38 11.17 0.66
C ASP A 367 -7.04 12.51 0.37
N ALA A 368 -8.33 12.65 0.71
CA ALA A 368 -9.09 13.87 0.47
C ALA A 368 -8.44 15.12 1.10
N ASN A 369 -7.81 14.97 2.26
CA ASN A 369 -7.09 16.04 2.95
C ASN A 369 -5.74 16.36 2.32
N ALA A 370 -5.08 15.39 1.67
CA ALA A 370 -3.77 15.55 1.06
C ALA A 370 -3.83 16.14 -0.36
N VAL A 371 -4.96 16.01 -1.08
CA VAL A 371 -5.09 16.36 -2.51
C VAL A 371 -4.58 17.77 -2.85
N LEU A 372 -3.59 17.83 -3.75
CA LEU A 372 -3.17 19.04 -4.46
C LEU A 372 -3.81 19.09 -5.86
N ASP A 373 -4.99 19.70 -5.96
CA ASP A 373 -5.73 19.77 -7.22
C ASP A 373 -5.15 20.80 -8.23
N THR A 374 -5.83 20.96 -9.37
CA THR A 374 -5.43 21.95 -10.38
C THR A 374 -5.49 23.39 -9.85
N GLY A 375 -6.42 23.69 -8.94
CA GLY A 375 -6.52 24.99 -8.28
C GLY A 375 -5.31 25.27 -7.39
N ALA A 376 -4.92 24.29 -6.55
CA ALA A 376 -3.74 24.34 -5.70
C ALA A 376 -2.47 24.54 -6.53
N LYS A 377 -2.33 23.81 -7.65
CA LYS A 377 -1.21 24.03 -8.58
C LYS A 377 -1.17 25.46 -9.12
N ASN A 378 -2.30 26.01 -9.56
CA ASN A 378 -2.33 27.39 -10.06
C ASN A 378 -1.99 28.40 -8.97
N ARG A 379 -2.44 28.17 -7.73
CA ARG A 379 -2.11 29.03 -6.59
C ARG A 379 -0.63 28.94 -6.22
N PHE A 380 -0.04 27.74 -6.24
CA PHE A 380 1.39 27.54 -6.05
C PHE A 380 2.22 28.32 -7.07
N LEU A 381 1.90 28.23 -8.36
CA LEU A 381 2.58 29.00 -9.40
C LEU A 381 2.44 30.52 -9.17
N ALA A 382 1.27 31.00 -8.75
CA ALA A 382 1.08 32.41 -8.44
C ALA A 382 1.94 32.87 -7.24
N LEU A 383 2.02 32.06 -6.17
CA LEU A 383 2.87 32.35 -5.01
C LEU A 383 4.35 32.39 -5.36
N VAL A 384 4.82 31.47 -6.22
CA VAL A 384 6.20 31.48 -6.71
C VAL A 384 6.49 32.77 -7.49
N GLN A 385 5.56 33.22 -8.34
CA GLN A 385 5.73 34.46 -9.09
C GLN A 385 5.72 35.69 -8.17
N GLU A 386 4.77 35.78 -7.24
CA GLU A 386 4.68 36.86 -6.26
C GLU A 386 5.99 36.96 -5.44
N PHE A 387 6.53 35.82 -5.01
CA PHE A 387 7.80 35.74 -4.29
C PHE A 387 9.00 36.14 -5.17
N ALA A 388 9.03 35.69 -6.44
CA ALA A 388 10.09 36.07 -7.36
C ALA A 388 10.13 37.59 -7.60
N ASP A 389 8.95 38.20 -7.76
CA ASP A 389 8.81 39.64 -7.98
C ASP A 389 9.16 40.45 -6.71
N GLU A 390 8.74 39.99 -5.53
CA GLU A 390 9.01 40.67 -4.25
C GLU A 390 10.51 40.72 -3.91
N TYR A 391 11.24 39.63 -4.21
CA TYR A 391 12.65 39.46 -3.83
C TYR A 391 13.64 39.61 -5.00
N ASP A 392 13.17 40.05 -6.17
CA ASP A 392 13.98 40.25 -7.39
C ASP A 392 14.79 38.99 -7.76
N LEU A 393 14.13 37.82 -7.70
CA LEU A 393 14.74 36.54 -8.03
C LEU A 393 14.63 36.26 -9.54
N PRO A 394 15.65 35.63 -10.16
CA PRO A 394 15.66 35.35 -11.60
C PRO A 394 14.80 34.12 -11.96
N ILE A 395 13.55 34.10 -11.52
CA ILE A 395 12.56 33.06 -11.82
C ILE A 395 11.59 33.63 -12.85
N GLU A 396 11.77 33.25 -14.11
CA GLU A 396 10.97 33.75 -15.23
C GLU A 396 10.06 32.66 -15.79
N TRP A 397 8.96 33.05 -16.43
CA TRP A 397 8.10 32.10 -17.15
C TRP A 397 8.79 31.52 -18.38
N ASP A 398 8.66 30.20 -18.58
CA ASP A 398 9.04 29.56 -19.83
C ASP A 398 8.17 30.09 -21.00
N ALA A 399 8.82 30.53 -22.07
CA ALA A 399 8.15 31.16 -23.22
C ALA A 399 7.06 30.29 -23.87
N LYS A 400 7.22 28.96 -23.83
CA LYS A 400 6.25 28.00 -24.38
C LYS A 400 5.08 27.80 -23.42
N ALA A 401 5.31 27.83 -22.11
CA ALA A 401 4.26 27.81 -21.09
C ALA A 401 3.39 29.08 -21.18
N LEU A 402 4.03 30.26 -21.25
CA LEU A 402 3.37 31.56 -21.43
C LEU A 402 2.49 31.60 -22.69
N SER A 403 2.96 31.00 -23.80
CA SER A 403 2.20 30.90 -25.05
C SER A 403 0.94 30.01 -24.92
N LYS A 404 1.00 28.94 -24.12
CA LYS A 404 -0.13 28.05 -23.88
C LYS A 404 -1.16 28.67 -22.93
N GLU A 405 -0.72 29.34 -21.88
CA GLU A 405 -1.63 30.01 -20.93
C GLU A 405 -2.43 31.13 -21.63
N ARG A 406 -1.76 31.93 -22.48
CA ARG A 406 -2.40 32.97 -23.30
C ARG A 406 -3.43 32.46 -24.31
N ARG A 407 -3.45 31.16 -24.63
CA ARG A 407 -4.46 30.53 -25.50
C ARG A 407 -5.63 29.91 -24.74
N ARG A 408 -5.50 29.75 -23.41
CA ARG A 408 -6.52 29.18 -22.52
C ARG A 408 -7.38 30.27 -21.86
N ARG A 409 -6.85 31.49 -21.75
CA ARG A 409 -7.65 32.72 -21.61
C ARG A 409 -8.26 33.08 -22.96
#